data_AF-A0A7G5H2S5-F1
#
_entry.id   AF-A0A7G5H2S5-F1
#
_cell.length_a   1.000
_cell.length_b   1.000
_cell.length_c   1.000
_cell.angle_alpha   90.00
_cell.angle_beta   90.00
_cell.angle_gamma   90.00
#
_symmetry.space_group_name_H-M   'P 1'
#
loop_
_entity.id
_entity.type
_entity.pdbx_description
1 polymer ?
#
loop_
_entity_poly.entity_id
_entity_poly.type
_entity_poly.pdbx_seq_one_letter_code
_entity_poly.pdbx_strand_id
1 'polypeptide(L)'
;MANDDQIILPKISCTSTRCEEDLHCFRPKKGKLKIEDYQGGKCQACDADVVDWNKVYNRDLNDTDTLFAALRKEYIRHLFWTIKLDQKVSWRKFQKGREQMQKDIYKRLQSSISDSGRESIWDGRQTPMTPKNIIYCAQHATATCCRKCIRYWHNIPYDRDLTENELQYLTGLVMRYVDIRLFESPPAGTQLILSFS
;
A
#
# COMPACT_ATOMS: atom_id res chain seq x y z
N MET A 1 28.51 -4.60 -20.13
CA MET A 1 28.20 -3.47 -19.23
C MET A 1 26.70 -3.29 -19.29
N ALA A 2 25.95 -3.86 -18.33
CA ALA A 2 24.49 -3.78 -18.35
C ALA A 2 24.08 -2.36 -17.98
N ASN A 3 23.35 -1.69 -18.88
CA ASN A 3 22.64 -0.46 -18.57
C ASN A 3 21.72 -0.78 -17.38
N ASP A 4 22.06 -0.24 -16.21
CA ASP A 4 21.21 -0.31 -15.03
C ASP A 4 20.02 0.62 -15.35
N ASP A 5 18.97 0.07 -15.98
CA ASP A 5 17.73 0.76 -16.28
C ASP A 5 17.13 1.25 -14.95
N GLN A 6 17.54 2.46 -14.56
CA GLN A 6 17.15 3.04 -13.28
C GLN A 6 15.63 3.20 -13.30
N ILE A 7 14.94 2.49 -12.43
CA ILE A 7 13.48 2.59 -12.29
C ILE A 7 13.18 3.97 -11.68
N ILE A 8 12.84 4.94 -12.52
CA ILE A 8 12.49 6.30 -12.10
C ILE A 8 11.01 6.34 -11.74
N LEU A 9 10.71 6.68 -10.49
CA LEU A 9 9.35 6.96 -10.05
C LEU A 9 8.88 8.30 -10.61
N PRO A 10 7.65 8.38 -11.19
CA PRO A 10 7.06 9.67 -11.52
C PRO A 10 6.84 10.49 -10.25
N LYS A 11 6.75 11.81 -10.38
CA LYS A 11 6.40 12.70 -9.28
C LYS A 11 4.97 12.40 -8.81
N ILE A 12 4.84 11.66 -7.71
CA ILE A 12 3.58 11.14 -7.18
C ILE A 12 3.39 11.54 -5.72
N SER A 13 2.15 11.71 -5.30
CA SER A 13 1.76 11.96 -3.92
C SER A 13 0.45 11.23 -3.59
N CYS A 14 0.10 11.10 -2.31
CA CYS A 14 -1.17 10.50 -1.90
C CYS A 14 -2.42 11.29 -2.34
N THR A 15 -2.25 12.48 -2.92
CA THR A 15 -3.33 13.33 -3.43
C THR A 15 -3.31 13.48 -4.94
N SER A 16 -2.37 12.80 -5.62
CA SER A 16 -2.29 12.81 -7.07
C SER A 16 -3.47 12.05 -7.68
N THR A 17 -3.95 12.52 -8.82
CA THR A 17 -5.06 11.94 -9.59
C THR A 17 -4.71 11.93 -11.07
N ARG A 18 -5.32 10.99 -11.80
CA ARG A 18 -5.45 10.94 -13.26
C ARG A 18 -6.85 10.43 -13.58
N CYS A 19 -7.84 11.28 -13.32
CA CYS A 19 -9.25 10.87 -13.35
C CYS A 19 -9.69 10.44 -14.75
N GLU A 20 -9.09 11.02 -15.78
CA GLU A 20 -9.22 10.67 -17.19
C GLU A 20 -8.76 9.24 -17.52
N GLU A 21 -7.88 8.66 -16.71
CA GLU A 21 -7.41 7.27 -16.79
C GLU A 21 -8.16 6.36 -15.78
N ASP A 22 -9.28 6.83 -15.19
CA ASP A 22 -10.02 6.15 -14.11
C ASP A 22 -9.18 5.91 -12.83
N LEU A 23 -8.22 6.81 -12.59
CA LEU A 23 -7.32 6.80 -11.43
C LEU A 23 -7.57 8.02 -10.54
N HIS A 24 -8.22 7.77 -9.42
CA HIS A 24 -8.83 8.77 -8.54
C HIS A 24 -7.98 9.04 -7.29
N CYS A 25 -8.50 9.90 -6.41
CA CYS A 25 -8.00 10.03 -5.04
C CYS A 25 -9.17 10.18 -4.08
N PHE A 26 -9.34 9.19 -3.20
CA PHE A 26 -10.47 9.12 -2.27
C PHE A 26 -10.14 9.68 -0.88
N ARG A 27 -8.91 10.16 -0.70
CA ARG A 27 -8.50 10.82 0.53
C ARG A 27 -9.25 12.16 0.66
N PRO A 28 -9.83 12.47 1.83
CA PRO A 28 -10.43 13.79 2.07
C PRO A 28 -9.45 14.95 1.86
N LYS A 29 -9.96 16.06 1.30
CA LYS A 29 -9.18 17.30 1.12
C LYS A 29 -8.65 17.80 2.46
N LYS A 30 -7.37 18.17 2.48
CA LYS A 30 -6.73 18.74 3.67
C LYS A 30 -7.52 19.96 4.14
N GLY A 31 -7.80 20.04 5.45
CA GLY A 31 -8.51 21.16 6.07
C GLY A 31 -10.04 21.06 6.05
N LYS A 32 -10.63 20.11 5.28
CA LYS A 32 -12.09 19.89 5.33
C LYS A 32 -12.55 19.10 6.54
N LEU A 33 -11.73 18.13 6.98
CA LEU A 33 -12.03 17.23 8.09
C LEU A 33 -10.81 17.11 9.00
N LYS A 34 -11.05 16.81 10.27
CA LYS A 34 -9.99 16.33 11.17
C LYS A 34 -9.54 14.94 10.71
N ILE A 35 -8.29 14.58 10.99
CA ILE A 35 -7.71 13.33 10.47
C ILE A 35 -8.41 12.12 11.10
N GLU A 36 -8.86 12.24 12.34
CA GLU A 36 -9.63 11.23 13.07
C GLU A 36 -10.97 10.92 12.38
N ASP A 37 -11.50 11.89 11.63
CA ASP A 37 -12.75 11.78 10.89
C ASP A 37 -12.52 11.39 9.42
N TYR A 38 -11.27 11.11 9.01
CA TYR A 38 -11.01 10.69 7.64
C TYR A 38 -11.69 9.37 7.34
N GLN A 39 -12.52 9.40 6.31
CA GLN A 39 -13.15 8.24 5.71
C GLN A 39 -12.91 8.33 4.20
N GLY A 40 -12.84 7.18 3.56
CA GLY A 40 -13.01 7.09 2.13
C GLY A 40 -14.36 7.62 1.68
N GLY A 41 -14.42 8.06 0.43
CA GLY A 41 -15.63 8.60 -0.18
C GLY A 41 -15.37 8.84 -1.65
N LYS A 42 -15.97 9.91 -2.18
CA LYS A 42 -15.83 10.32 -3.56
C LYS A 42 -14.42 10.80 -3.88
N CYS A 43 -14.05 10.68 -5.15
CA CYS A 43 -12.81 11.26 -5.66
C CYS A 43 -12.79 12.76 -5.39
N GLN A 44 -11.73 13.26 -4.76
CA GLN A 44 -11.65 14.67 -4.41
C GLN A 44 -11.50 15.62 -5.62
N ALA A 45 -11.22 15.09 -6.82
CA ALA A 45 -10.98 15.87 -8.03
C ALA A 45 -12.18 15.88 -8.99
N CYS A 46 -12.83 14.72 -9.21
CA CYS A 46 -13.93 14.57 -10.17
C CYS A 46 -15.26 14.11 -9.53
N ASP A 47 -15.32 13.95 -8.21
CA ASP A 47 -16.48 13.46 -7.45
C ASP A 47 -16.97 12.05 -7.83
N ALA A 48 -16.17 11.26 -8.55
CA ALA A 48 -16.47 9.85 -8.84
C ALA A 48 -16.61 9.02 -7.55
N ASP A 49 -17.69 8.24 -7.47
CA ASP A 49 -18.03 7.41 -6.32
C ASP A 49 -18.04 5.93 -6.73
N VAL A 50 -16.84 5.37 -6.87
CA VAL A 50 -16.62 4.06 -7.54
C VAL A 50 -16.14 2.96 -6.59
N VAL A 51 -16.09 3.23 -5.29
CA VAL A 51 -15.62 2.28 -4.27
C VAL A 51 -16.78 1.93 -3.34
N ASP A 52 -17.05 0.63 -3.19
CA ASP A 52 -17.96 0.12 -2.18
C ASP A 52 -17.27 0.13 -0.80
N TRP A 53 -17.38 1.26 -0.10
CA TRP A 53 -16.75 1.45 1.22
C TRP A 53 -17.28 0.50 2.28
N ASN A 54 -18.54 0.06 2.19
CA ASN A 54 -19.11 -0.89 3.13
C ASN A 54 -18.38 -2.24 3.05
N LYS A 55 -18.08 -2.71 1.84
CA LYS A 55 -17.28 -3.93 1.66
C LYS A 55 -15.84 -3.74 2.09
N VAL A 56 -15.21 -2.64 1.67
CA VAL A 56 -13.79 -2.34 1.99
C VAL A 56 -13.55 -2.29 3.51
N TYR A 57 -14.48 -1.72 4.28
CA TYR A 57 -14.34 -1.58 5.73
C TYR A 57 -14.58 -2.86 6.53
N ASN A 58 -15.05 -3.94 5.91
CA ASN A 58 -15.20 -5.23 6.59
C ASN A 58 -13.86 -5.85 6.99
N ARG A 59 -12.74 -5.43 6.36
CA ARG A 59 -11.38 -5.92 6.65
C ARG A 59 -11.27 -7.46 6.58
N ASP A 60 -11.98 -8.07 5.62
CA ASP A 60 -11.94 -9.51 5.43
C ASP A 60 -10.69 -9.93 4.63
N LEU A 61 -9.79 -10.68 5.28
CA LEU A 61 -8.59 -11.21 4.62
C LEU A 61 -8.88 -12.35 3.64
N ASN A 62 -10.08 -12.94 3.69
CA ASN A 62 -10.48 -13.96 2.72
C ASN A 62 -10.92 -13.35 1.39
N ASP A 63 -11.33 -12.06 1.39
CA ASP A 63 -11.72 -11.30 0.19
C ASP A 63 -10.78 -10.09 -0.03
N THR A 64 -9.48 -10.38 -0.17
CA THR A 64 -8.50 -9.36 -0.50
C THR A 64 -8.63 -8.83 -1.93
N ASP A 65 -9.24 -9.59 -2.83
CA ASP A 65 -9.38 -9.22 -4.24
C ASP A 65 -10.33 -8.04 -4.43
N THR A 66 -11.46 -8.01 -3.70
CA THR A 66 -12.38 -6.86 -3.69
C THR A 66 -11.65 -5.61 -3.19
N LEU A 67 -10.93 -5.71 -2.07
CA LEU A 67 -10.15 -4.61 -1.51
C LEU A 67 -9.07 -4.12 -2.47
N PHE A 68 -8.31 -5.03 -3.08
CA PHE A 68 -7.22 -4.67 -4.00
C PHE A 68 -7.74 -4.10 -5.32
N ALA A 69 -8.91 -4.54 -5.81
CA ALA A 69 -9.59 -3.90 -6.93
C ALA A 69 -9.95 -2.45 -6.61
N ALA A 70 -10.52 -2.20 -5.41
CA ALA A 70 -10.87 -0.86 -4.97
C ALA A 70 -9.63 0.04 -4.78
N LEU A 71 -8.60 -0.45 -4.08
CA LEU A 71 -7.34 0.28 -3.88
C LEU A 71 -6.72 0.70 -5.21
N ARG A 72 -6.72 -0.18 -6.22
CA ARG A 72 -6.17 0.09 -7.56
C ARG A 72 -6.92 1.18 -8.34
N LYS A 73 -8.07 1.67 -7.85
CA LYS A 73 -8.73 2.87 -8.37
C LYS A 73 -8.08 4.17 -7.89
N GLU A 74 -7.21 4.14 -6.87
CA GLU A 74 -6.47 5.32 -6.43
C GLU A 74 -5.09 5.38 -7.09
N TYR A 75 -4.73 6.52 -7.69
CA TYR A 75 -3.58 6.63 -8.60
C TYR A 75 -2.26 6.16 -7.97
N ILE A 76 -1.93 6.65 -6.77
CA ILE A 76 -0.71 6.24 -6.08
C ILE A 76 -0.67 4.72 -5.84
N ARG A 77 -1.81 4.12 -5.50
CA ARG A 77 -1.90 2.68 -5.18
C ARG A 77 -1.74 1.86 -6.45
N HIS A 78 -2.42 2.27 -7.51
CA HIS A 78 -2.28 1.70 -8.85
C HIS A 78 -0.81 1.71 -9.29
N LEU A 79 -0.11 2.85 -9.16
CA LEU A 79 1.30 2.96 -9.52
C LEU A 79 2.16 1.93 -8.80
N PHE A 80 1.98 1.75 -7.48
CA PHE A 80 2.76 0.75 -6.74
C PHE A 80 2.35 -0.69 -7.02
N TRP A 81 1.16 -0.92 -7.58
CA TRP A 81 0.78 -2.21 -8.15
C TRP A 81 1.41 -2.47 -9.53
N THR A 82 1.67 -1.43 -10.32
CA THR A 82 2.13 -1.57 -11.72
C THR A 82 3.60 -1.25 -11.94
N ILE A 83 4.29 -0.68 -10.94
CA ILE A 83 5.71 -0.37 -11.08
C ILE A 83 6.55 -1.63 -11.18
N LYS A 84 7.57 -1.61 -12.05
CA LYS A 84 8.60 -2.65 -12.10
C LYS A 84 9.35 -2.71 -10.77
N LEU A 85 9.63 -3.91 -10.29
CA LEU A 85 10.42 -4.11 -9.08
C LEU A 85 11.90 -4.20 -9.43
N ASP A 86 12.75 -3.67 -8.55
CA ASP A 86 14.19 -3.86 -8.65
C ASP A 86 14.56 -5.33 -8.36
N GLN A 87 15.11 -6.01 -9.36
CA GLN A 87 15.47 -7.44 -9.29
C GLN A 87 16.50 -7.74 -8.20
N LYS A 88 17.43 -6.82 -7.94
CA LYS A 88 18.54 -7.03 -7.01
C LYS A 88 18.08 -7.06 -5.55
N VAL A 89 16.96 -6.40 -5.22
CA VAL A 89 16.58 -6.18 -3.81
C VAL A 89 15.60 -7.22 -3.27
N SER A 90 14.80 -7.83 -4.14
CA SER A 90 13.74 -8.75 -3.71
C SER A 90 14.21 -10.19 -3.57
N TRP A 91 15.17 -10.64 -4.39
CA TRP A 91 15.63 -12.03 -4.38
C TRP A 91 16.28 -12.46 -3.05
N ARG A 92 17.22 -11.68 -2.51
CA ARG A 92 18.00 -12.08 -1.30
C ARG A 92 17.16 -12.23 -0.03
N LYS A 93 16.07 -11.47 0.11
CA LYS A 93 15.13 -11.62 1.23
C LYS A 93 14.17 -12.77 0.98
N PHE A 94 13.78 -12.95 -0.28
CA PHE A 94 12.88 -13.99 -0.72
C PHE A 94 13.45 -15.42 -0.53
N GLN A 95 14.75 -15.62 -0.78
CA GLN A 95 15.44 -16.90 -0.55
C GLN A 95 15.36 -17.42 0.90
N LYS A 96 15.07 -16.54 1.87
CA LYS A 96 14.95 -16.92 3.29
C LYS A 96 13.62 -17.62 3.61
N GLY A 97 12.69 -17.68 2.66
CA GLY A 97 11.40 -18.36 2.81
C GLY A 97 10.25 -17.45 3.27
N ARG A 98 9.03 -17.92 3.04
CA ARG A 98 7.77 -17.20 3.25
C ARG A 98 7.56 -16.75 4.70
N GLU A 99 7.87 -17.63 5.65
CA GLU A 99 7.72 -17.35 7.09
C GLU A 99 8.62 -16.19 7.55
N GLN A 100 9.87 -16.17 7.11
CA GLN A 100 10.78 -15.08 7.44
C GLN A 100 10.30 -13.77 6.81
N MET A 101 9.73 -13.81 5.60
CA MET A 101 9.18 -12.61 4.97
C MET A 101 8.02 -12.03 5.79
N GLN A 102 7.11 -12.88 6.28
CA GLN A 102 6.02 -12.45 7.15
C GLN A 102 6.53 -11.81 8.44
N LYS A 103 7.56 -12.39 9.08
CA LYS A 103 8.21 -11.81 10.28
C LYS A 103 8.84 -10.44 9.99
N ASP A 104 9.52 -10.30 8.85
CA ASP A 104 10.14 -9.05 8.43
C ASP A 104 9.10 -7.96 8.14
N ILE A 105 7.98 -8.34 7.50
CA ILE A 105 6.83 -7.46 7.26
C ILE A 105 6.26 -7.00 8.60
N TYR A 106 5.93 -7.93 9.50
CA TYR A 106 5.37 -7.61 10.81
C TYR A 106 6.27 -6.62 11.57
N LYS A 107 7.58 -6.91 11.69
CA LYS A 107 8.55 -6.02 12.35
C LYS A 107 8.60 -4.64 11.70
N ARG A 108 8.51 -4.59 10.36
CA ARG A 108 8.48 -3.32 9.63
C ARG A 108 7.22 -2.52 9.93
N LEU A 109 6.03 -3.14 9.91
CA LEU A 109 4.79 -2.44 10.23
C LEU A 109 4.82 -1.98 11.70
N GLN A 110 5.24 -2.85 12.61
CA GLN A 110 5.34 -2.55 14.03
C GLN A 110 6.18 -1.29 14.30
N SER A 111 7.36 -1.22 13.70
CA SER A 111 8.27 -0.08 13.87
C SER A 111 7.86 1.19 13.11
N SER A 112 6.95 1.13 12.13
CA SER A 112 6.64 2.27 11.25
C SER A 112 5.25 2.85 11.44
N ILE A 113 4.28 2.08 11.90
CA ILE A 113 2.86 2.48 11.91
C ILE A 113 2.06 1.97 13.13
N SER A 114 2.71 1.34 14.12
CA SER A 114 2.00 0.89 15.33
C SER A 114 1.49 2.05 16.17
N ASP A 115 2.33 3.05 16.41
CA ASP A 115 1.98 4.16 17.29
C ASP A 115 0.84 5.00 16.71
N SER A 116 0.08 5.62 17.61
CA SER A 116 -0.94 6.62 17.29
C SER A 116 -0.38 7.66 16.31
N GLY A 117 -1.21 8.02 15.34
CA GLY A 117 -0.85 9.05 14.36
C GLY A 117 -0.70 10.45 14.99
N ARG A 118 -1.21 10.65 16.22
CA ARG A 118 -1.02 11.90 16.97
C ARG A 118 0.39 12.04 17.51
N GLU A 119 0.99 10.94 17.95
CA GLU A 119 2.32 10.90 18.54
C GLU A 119 3.43 10.87 17.47
N SER A 120 3.08 10.47 16.23
CA SER A 120 4.05 10.33 15.14
C SER A 120 4.27 11.62 14.34
N ILE A 121 5.38 12.32 14.58
CA ILE A 121 5.82 13.48 13.79
C ILE A 121 6.13 13.13 12.32
N TRP A 122 6.38 11.85 12.03
CA TRP A 122 6.72 11.34 10.70
C TRP A 122 5.51 10.84 9.93
N ASP A 123 4.28 11.05 10.42
CA ASP A 123 3.08 10.52 9.77
C ASP A 123 2.82 11.13 8.38
N GLY A 124 2.82 10.25 7.38
CA GLY A 124 2.82 10.56 5.94
C GLY A 124 4.20 10.43 5.29
N ARG A 125 5.25 10.11 6.06
CA ARG A 125 6.64 9.95 5.58
C ARG A 125 7.30 8.66 6.09
N GLN A 126 6.56 7.78 6.77
CA GLN A 126 7.13 6.57 7.39
C GLN A 126 7.67 5.58 6.36
N THR A 127 7.02 5.49 5.21
CA THR A 127 7.40 4.56 4.13
C THR A 127 7.98 5.32 2.94
N PRO A 128 9.27 5.11 2.61
CA PRO A 128 9.89 5.71 1.44
C PRO A 128 9.14 5.36 0.13
N MET A 129 9.01 6.32 -0.77
CA MET A 129 8.48 6.10 -2.11
C MET A 129 9.60 5.58 -3.02
N THR A 130 9.80 4.27 -3.06
CA THR A 130 10.85 3.65 -3.87
C THR A 130 10.44 2.26 -4.36
N PRO A 131 10.74 1.89 -5.62
CA PRO A 131 10.52 0.53 -6.14
C PRO A 131 11.56 -0.48 -5.63
N LYS A 132 12.60 0.01 -4.92
CA LYS A 132 13.73 -0.79 -4.47
C LYS A 132 13.40 -1.68 -3.28
N ASN A 133 12.23 -1.60 -2.67
CA ASN A 133 11.88 -2.48 -1.56
C ASN A 133 10.42 -2.91 -1.71
N ILE A 134 10.21 -4.21 -1.87
CA ILE A 134 8.88 -4.77 -2.09
C ILE A 134 7.93 -4.51 -0.92
N ILE A 135 8.43 -4.49 0.32
CA ILE A 135 7.59 -4.18 1.49
C ILE A 135 7.13 -2.72 1.44
N TYR A 136 7.98 -1.80 0.97
CA TYR A 136 7.57 -0.39 0.81
C TYR A 136 6.57 -0.22 -0.33
N CYS A 137 6.76 -0.94 -1.44
CA CYS A 137 5.80 -0.97 -2.54
C CYS A 137 4.46 -1.51 -2.07
N ALA A 138 4.46 -2.62 -1.33
CA ALA A 138 3.29 -3.22 -0.74
C ALA A 138 2.57 -2.23 0.19
N GLN A 139 3.30 -1.60 1.13
CA GLN A 139 2.71 -0.62 2.04
C GLN A 139 2.02 0.53 1.31
N HIS A 140 2.62 1.05 0.23
CA HIS A 140 1.97 2.08 -0.57
C HIS A 140 0.78 1.52 -1.36
N ALA A 141 0.90 0.35 -1.98
CA ALA A 141 -0.16 -0.28 -2.77
C ALA A 141 -1.38 -0.68 -1.93
N THR A 142 -1.19 -1.10 -0.68
CA THR A 142 -2.23 -1.55 0.24
C THR A 142 -2.66 -0.48 1.24
N ALA A 143 -2.25 0.77 1.04
CA ALA A 143 -2.55 1.90 1.93
C ALA A 143 -2.15 1.68 3.40
N THR A 144 -1.09 0.92 3.66
CA THR A 144 -0.50 0.68 4.99
C THR A 144 0.82 1.43 5.20
N CYS A 145 1.04 2.50 4.41
CA CYS A 145 2.25 3.32 4.43
C CYS A 145 2.29 4.38 5.54
N CYS A 146 1.13 4.77 6.08
CA CYS A 146 1.02 5.73 7.19
C CYS A 146 -0.35 5.62 7.88
N ARG A 147 -0.50 6.23 9.06
CA ARG A 147 -1.74 6.22 9.85
C ARG A 147 -2.89 6.91 9.14
N LYS A 148 -2.63 8.01 8.42
CA LYS A 148 -3.66 8.67 7.57
C LYS A 148 -4.25 7.72 6.55
N CYS A 149 -3.40 6.96 5.84
CA CYS A 149 -3.86 6.02 4.82
C CYS A 149 -4.65 4.87 5.43
N ILE A 150 -4.15 4.35 6.55
CA ILE A 150 -4.82 3.31 7.33
C ILE A 150 -6.21 3.76 7.79
N ARG A 151 -6.32 5.02 8.22
CA ARG A 151 -7.56 5.57 8.71
C ARG A 151 -8.68 5.61 7.66
N TYR A 152 -8.40 6.08 6.43
CA TYR A 152 -9.44 6.25 5.41
C TYR A 152 -9.69 5.00 4.56
N TRP A 153 -8.70 4.12 4.40
CA TRP A 153 -8.90 2.87 3.64
C TRP A 153 -9.37 1.72 4.51
N HIS A 154 -8.81 1.58 5.72
CA HIS A 154 -9.06 0.41 6.57
C HIS A 154 -9.97 0.72 7.75
N ASN A 155 -10.45 1.97 7.87
CA ASN A 155 -11.30 2.44 8.98
C ASN A 155 -10.71 2.13 10.38
N ILE A 156 -9.39 2.05 10.48
CA ILE A 156 -8.68 1.84 11.75
C ILE A 156 -8.44 3.22 12.40
N PRO A 157 -8.78 3.41 13.69
CA PRO A 157 -8.65 4.70 14.37
C PRO A 157 -7.25 5.31 14.29
N TYR A 158 -7.19 6.63 14.05
CA TYR A 158 -5.93 7.36 13.89
C TYR A 158 -5.26 7.69 15.22
N ASP A 159 -6.05 7.90 16.26
CA ASP A 159 -5.72 8.54 17.53
C ASP A 159 -5.30 7.57 18.63
N ARG A 160 -5.21 6.28 18.33
CA ARG A 160 -4.62 5.25 19.19
C ARG A 160 -3.67 4.35 18.44
N ASP A 161 -2.86 3.63 19.19
CA ASP A 161 -1.98 2.59 18.68
C ASP A 161 -2.79 1.48 18.00
N LEU A 162 -2.15 0.79 17.05
CA LEU A 162 -2.67 -0.43 16.47
C LEU A 162 -2.83 -1.51 17.53
N THR A 163 -3.97 -2.21 17.48
CA THR A 163 -4.09 -3.47 18.21
C THR A 163 -3.29 -4.55 17.49
N GLU A 164 -2.94 -5.62 18.21
CA GLU A 164 -2.26 -6.76 17.61
C GLU A 164 -3.04 -7.35 16.43
N ASN A 165 -4.36 -7.49 16.54
CA ASN A 165 -5.20 -7.99 15.45
C ASN A 165 -5.19 -7.07 14.22
N GLU A 166 -5.17 -5.75 14.43
CA GLU A 166 -5.06 -4.80 13.31
C GLU A 166 -3.69 -4.87 12.66
N LEU A 167 -2.62 -5.01 13.45
CA LEU A 167 -1.27 -5.17 12.93
C LEU A 167 -1.12 -6.49 12.13
N GLN A 168 -1.73 -7.57 12.61
CA GLN A 168 -1.79 -8.85 11.90
C GLN A 168 -2.59 -8.75 10.60
N TYR A 169 -3.74 -8.06 10.62
CA TYR A 169 -4.53 -7.77 9.41
C TYR A 169 -3.69 -7.04 8.35
N LEU A 170 -3.04 -5.94 8.72
CA LEU A 170 -2.22 -5.15 7.80
C LEU A 170 -0.99 -5.94 7.31
N THR A 171 -0.41 -6.79 8.15
CA THR A 171 0.67 -7.72 7.79
C THR A 171 0.19 -8.72 6.74
N GLY A 172 -1.00 -9.28 6.91
CA GLY A 172 -1.63 -10.19 5.96
C GLY A 172 -1.84 -9.56 4.58
N LEU A 173 -2.33 -8.31 4.52
CA LEU A 173 -2.48 -7.58 3.26
C LEU A 173 -1.15 -7.37 2.54
N VAL A 174 -0.12 -6.96 3.27
CA VAL A 174 1.22 -6.74 2.71
C VAL A 174 1.81 -8.06 2.22
N MET A 175 1.61 -9.16 2.96
CA MET A 175 2.03 -10.49 2.55
C MET A 175 1.29 -10.96 1.29
N ARG A 176 -0.04 -10.75 1.20
CA ARG A 176 -0.84 -11.10 0.02
C ARG A 176 -0.40 -10.34 -1.22
N TYR A 177 -0.09 -9.04 -1.09
CA TYR A 177 0.51 -8.28 -2.18
C TYR A 177 1.83 -8.90 -2.65
N VAL A 178 2.71 -9.29 -1.72
CA VAL A 178 3.99 -9.93 -2.03
C VAL A 178 3.74 -11.26 -2.75
N ASP A 179 2.81 -12.06 -2.27
CA ASP A 179 2.44 -13.35 -2.88
C ASP A 179 1.99 -13.15 -4.35
N ILE A 180 1.10 -12.19 -4.61
CA ILE A 180 0.66 -11.85 -5.97
C ILE A 180 1.82 -11.35 -6.84
N ARG A 181 2.58 -10.38 -6.34
CA ARG A 181 3.61 -9.71 -7.15
C ARG A 181 4.80 -10.59 -7.48
N LEU A 182 5.07 -11.61 -6.66
CA LEU A 182 6.22 -12.50 -6.84
C LEU A 182 5.86 -13.87 -7.41
N PHE A 183 4.64 -14.36 -7.19
CA PHE A 183 4.30 -15.75 -7.49
C PHE A 183 3.03 -15.92 -8.30
N GLU A 184 2.00 -15.12 -8.05
CA GLU A 184 0.67 -15.34 -8.66
C GLU A 184 0.31 -14.26 -9.67
N SER A 185 0.28 -14.62 -10.95
CA SER A 185 -0.29 -13.79 -12.04
C SER A 185 0.01 -12.28 -11.93
N PRO A 186 1.28 -11.89 -11.78
CA PRO A 186 1.65 -10.48 -11.66
C PRO A 186 1.27 -9.69 -12.93
N PRO A 187 0.90 -8.40 -12.82
CA PRO A 187 0.66 -7.57 -13.99
C PRO A 187 1.85 -7.61 -14.96
N ALA A 188 1.56 -7.69 -16.26
CA ALA A 188 2.59 -7.90 -17.27
C ALA A 188 3.73 -6.87 -17.16
N GLY A 189 4.97 -7.36 -17.10
CA GLY A 189 6.17 -6.52 -17.01
C GLY A 189 6.47 -5.98 -15.61
N THR A 190 5.69 -6.39 -14.59
CA THR A 190 5.86 -5.96 -13.18
C THR A 190 6.39 -7.08 -12.29
N GLN A 191 6.43 -8.31 -12.82
CA GLN A 191 7.04 -9.45 -12.17
C GLN A 191 8.54 -9.26 -11.99
N LEU A 192 9.03 -9.80 -10.89
CA LEU A 192 10.42 -10.22 -10.88
C LEU A 192 10.52 -11.49 -11.69
N ILE A 193 11.33 -11.47 -12.74
CA ILE A 193 11.77 -12.71 -13.38
C ILE A 193 12.69 -13.37 -12.38
N LEU A 194 12.15 -14.34 -11.63
CA LEU A 194 12.94 -15.20 -10.78
C LEU A 194 13.72 -16.13 -11.71
N SER A 195 14.99 -15.82 -11.94
CA SER A 195 15.89 -16.79 -12.57
C SER A 195 16.05 -17.96 -11.61
N PHE A 196 15.36 -19.06 -11.87
CA PHE A 196 15.66 -20.33 -11.21
C PHE A 196 17.02 -20.77 -11.73
N SER A 197 18.07 -20.56 -10.93
CA SER A 197 19.39 -21.16 -11.12
C SER A 197 19.50 -22.42 -10.28
#